data_AF-A0A9X1BNV9-F1
#
_entry.id   AF-A0A9X1BNV9-F1
#
_cell.length_a   1.000
_cell.length_b   1.000
_cell.length_c   1.000
_cell.angle_alpha   90.00
_cell.angle_beta   90.00
_cell.angle_gamma   90.00
#
_symmetry.space_group_name_H-M   'P 1'
#
loop_
_entity.id
_entity.type
_entity.pdbx_description
1 polymer ?
#
loop_
_entity_poly.entity_id
_entity_poly.type
_entity_poly.pdbx_seq_one_letter_code
_entity_poly.pdbx_strand_id
1 'polypeptide(L)'
;MPLAIPTHPLRSLLAAAALGVFTLGSAQAQSAESARLHLRSLAATCANCHGTDGRAVSGESMVNLAGLGKTYIVEQLTAFRDGKRPATVMHQLTKGYTDAQIDAVAGYFAALPTQ
;
A
#
# COMPACT_ATOMS: atom_id res chain seq x y z
N MET A 1 -23.92 3.91 68.52
CA MET A 1 -24.14 3.26 67.22
C MET A 1 -23.35 4.04 66.18
N PRO A 2 -22.13 3.62 65.79
CA PRO A 2 -21.24 4.39 64.92
C PRO A 2 -21.58 4.15 63.44
N LEU A 3 -21.66 5.25 62.69
CA LEU A 3 -21.80 5.26 61.22
C LEU A 3 -20.43 4.97 60.58
N ALA A 4 -20.33 3.88 59.82
CA ALA A 4 -19.14 3.58 59.01
C ALA A 4 -19.24 4.30 57.65
N ILE A 5 -18.26 5.15 57.34
CA ILE A 5 -18.13 5.84 56.05
C ILE A 5 -17.25 4.96 55.14
N PRO A 6 -17.72 4.54 53.96
CA PRO A 6 -16.92 3.71 53.05
C PRO A 6 -15.85 4.55 52.35
N THR A 7 -14.58 4.29 52.66
CA THR A 7 -13.41 4.83 51.98
C THR A 7 -13.08 3.98 50.75
N HIS A 8 -13.71 4.25 49.61
CA HIS A 8 -13.23 3.68 48.35
C HIS A 8 -11.95 4.40 47.91
N PRO A 9 -10.85 3.67 47.62
CA PRO A 9 -9.57 4.29 47.34
C PRO A 9 -9.58 4.89 45.93
N LEU A 10 -9.23 6.18 45.86
CA LEU A 10 -8.94 6.98 44.66
C LEU A 10 -7.94 6.30 43.68
N ARG A 11 -7.30 5.20 44.11
CA ARG A 11 -6.38 4.35 43.33
C ARG A 11 -7.04 3.63 42.15
N SER A 12 -8.34 3.37 42.21
CA SER A 12 -9.04 2.60 41.14
C SER A 12 -9.27 3.38 39.85
N LEU A 13 -9.17 4.72 39.87
CA LEU A 13 -9.38 5.56 38.69
C LEU A 13 -8.13 5.69 37.79
N LEU A 14 -6.93 5.48 38.34
CA LEU A 14 -5.67 5.60 37.59
C LEU A 14 -5.37 4.38 36.70
N ALA A 15 -5.86 3.19 37.07
CA ALA A 15 -5.62 1.97 36.30
C ALA A 15 -6.42 1.91 34.97
N ALA A 16 -7.56 2.60 34.88
CA ALA A 16 -8.40 2.60 33.68
C ALA A 16 -7.81 3.43 32.53
N ALA A 17 -7.03 4.48 32.82
CA ALA A 17 -6.46 5.35 31.80
C ALA A 17 -5.29 4.71 31.03
N ALA A 18 -4.51 3.83 31.66
CA ALA A 18 -3.34 3.21 31.03
C ALA A 18 -3.71 2.14 29.97
N LEU A 19 -4.87 1.47 30.10
CA LEU A 19 -5.32 0.47 29.13
C LEU A 19 -5.89 1.10 27.83
N GLY A 20 -6.42 2.33 27.90
CA GLY A 20 -7.02 3.00 26.74
C GLY A 20 -6.02 3.52 25.70
N VAL A 21 -4.77 3.79 26.11
CA VAL A 21 -3.73 4.31 25.21
C VAL A 21 -3.07 3.20 24.38
N PHE A 22 -3.01 1.97 24.90
CA PHE A 22 -2.34 0.86 24.22
C PHE A 22 -3.13 0.29 23.03
N THR A 23 -4.46 0.28 23.08
CA THR A 23 -5.30 -0.26 22.00
C THR A 23 -5.37 0.65 20.76
N LEU A 24 -5.22 1.97 20.93
CA LEU A 24 -5.21 2.92 19.81
C LEU A 24 -3.94 2.82 18.96
N GLY A 25 -2.77 2.56 19.57
CA GLY A 25 -1.51 2.42 18.84
C GLY A 25 -1.46 1.19 17.94
N SER A 26 -2.01 0.06 18.39
CA SER A 26 -2.02 -1.20 17.64
C SER A 26 -2.93 -1.16 16.41
N ALA A 27 -4.06 -0.42 16.48
CA ALA A 27 -5.00 -0.31 15.35
C ALA A 27 -4.38 0.43 14.15
N GLN A 28 -3.66 1.53 14.40
CA GLN A 28 -3.02 2.31 13.34
C GLN A 28 -1.92 1.50 12.64
N ALA A 29 -1.09 0.78 13.40
CA ALA A 29 -0.03 -0.07 12.86
C ALA A 29 -0.57 -1.20 11.98
N GLN A 30 -1.67 -1.85 12.39
CA GLN A 30 -2.33 -2.91 11.61
C GLN A 30 -2.83 -2.39 10.25
N SER A 31 -3.39 -1.17 10.22
CA SER A 31 -3.89 -0.56 8.98
C SER A 31 -2.77 -0.17 8.01
N ALA A 32 -1.63 0.28 8.53
CA ALA A 32 -0.47 0.60 7.70
C ALA A 32 0.14 -0.66 7.10
N GLU A 33 0.24 -1.75 7.88
CA GLU A 33 0.77 -3.01 7.36
C GLU A 33 -0.16 -3.63 6.31
N SER A 34 -1.49 -3.63 6.54
CA SER A 34 -2.44 -4.13 5.55
C SER A 34 -2.39 -3.34 4.24
N ALA A 35 -2.25 -2.02 4.30
CA ALA A 35 -2.05 -1.18 3.12
C ALA A 35 -0.75 -1.52 2.37
N ARG A 36 0.36 -1.73 3.10
CA ARG A 36 1.65 -2.15 2.50
C ARG A 36 1.58 -3.52 1.85
N LEU A 37 0.90 -4.48 2.49
CA LEU A 37 0.67 -5.82 1.93
C LEU A 37 -0.21 -5.74 0.68
N HIS A 38 -1.26 -4.92 0.70
CA HIS A 38 -2.11 -4.70 -0.46
C HIS A 38 -1.32 -4.10 -1.63
N LEU A 39 -0.50 -3.07 -1.39
CA LEU A 39 0.37 -2.50 -2.43
C LEU A 39 1.35 -3.53 -2.99
N ARG A 40 2.00 -4.31 -2.13
CA ARG A 40 2.90 -5.39 -2.56
C ARG A 40 2.16 -6.43 -3.42
N SER A 41 0.93 -6.78 -3.05
CA SER A 41 0.09 -7.67 -3.84
C SER A 41 -0.25 -7.07 -5.22
N LEU A 42 -0.59 -5.78 -5.28
CA LEU A 42 -0.82 -5.09 -6.56
C LEU A 42 0.42 -5.03 -7.44
N ALA A 43 1.60 -4.78 -6.87
CA ALA A 43 2.86 -4.76 -7.62
C ALA A 43 3.28 -6.16 -8.10
N ALA A 44 2.98 -7.20 -7.31
CA ALA A 44 3.29 -8.58 -7.67
C ALA A 44 2.55 -9.05 -8.94
N THR A 45 1.36 -8.53 -9.24
CA THR A 45 0.67 -8.88 -10.50
C THR A 45 1.43 -8.39 -11.73
N CYS A 46 2.16 -7.27 -11.61
CA CYS A 46 2.99 -6.72 -12.68
C CYS A 46 4.24 -7.59 -12.92
N ALA A 47 4.78 -8.17 -11.84
CA ALA A 47 6.01 -8.95 -11.89
C ALA A 47 5.88 -10.23 -12.72
N ASN A 48 4.66 -10.75 -12.92
CA ASN A 48 4.39 -11.89 -13.79
C ASN A 48 4.84 -11.70 -15.25
N CYS A 49 4.92 -10.44 -15.70
CA CYS A 49 5.40 -10.11 -17.05
C CYS A 49 6.60 -9.17 -17.03
N HIS A 50 6.67 -8.25 -16.06
CA HIS A 50 7.76 -7.27 -15.97
C HIS A 50 8.91 -7.72 -15.06
N GLY A 51 8.92 -8.99 -14.65
CA GLY A 51 9.91 -9.59 -13.77
C GLY A 51 9.82 -9.14 -12.31
N THR A 52 10.52 -9.83 -11.42
CA THR A 52 10.56 -9.52 -9.99
C THR A 52 10.98 -8.07 -9.77
N ASP A 53 10.27 -7.34 -8.92
CA ASP A 53 10.48 -5.91 -8.69
C ASP A 53 10.43 -5.05 -9.96
N GLY A 54 9.75 -5.50 -11.01
CA GLY A 54 9.69 -4.77 -12.28
C GLY A 54 11.01 -4.79 -13.06
N ARG A 55 11.87 -5.77 -12.78
CA ARG A 55 13.14 -6.03 -13.46
C ARG A 55 12.91 -7.11 -14.52
N ALA A 56 12.57 -6.67 -15.73
CA ALA A 56 12.36 -7.55 -16.86
C ALA A 56 13.67 -8.23 -17.29
N VAL A 57 13.57 -9.45 -17.80
CA VAL A 57 14.74 -10.21 -18.26
C VAL A 57 15.27 -9.58 -19.55
N SER A 58 16.58 -9.31 -19.58
CA SER A 58 17.26 -8.75 -20.74
C SER A 58 17.06 -9.62 -21.98
N GLY A 59 16.64 -8.98 -23.08
CA GLY A 59 16.38 -9.66 -24.36
C GLY A 59 14.93 -10.10 -24.56
N GLU A 60 14.08 -9.99 -23.54
CA GLU A 60 12.63 -10.13 -23.71
C GLU A 60 11.98 -8.81 -24.14
N SER A 61 10.79 -8.89 -24.74
CA SER A 61 10.02 -7.73 -25.20
C SER A 61 9.38 -6.90 -24.07
N MET A 62 9.63 -7.27 -22.82
CA MET A 62 9.03 -6.65 -21.64
C MET A 62 9.85 -5.43 -21.19
N VAL A 63 9.13 -4.37 -20.81
CA VAL A 63 9.76 -3.11 -20.37
C VAL A 63 10.09 -3.18 -18.88
N ASN A 64 11.28 -2.71 -18.51
CA ASN A 64 11.68 -2.51 -17.11
C ASN A 64 10.84 -1.40 -16.46
N LEU A 65 10.26 -1.70 -15.30
CA LEU A 65 9.49 -0.73 -14.51
C LEU A 65 10.31 -0.11 -13.37
N ALA A 66 11.26 -0.87 -12.82
CA ALA A 66 12.08 -0.42 -11.70
C ALA A 66 12.84 0.89 -12.02
N GLY A 67 12.64 1.91 -11.19
CA GLY A 67 13.32 3.19 -11.31
C GLY A 67 12.79 4.10 -12.43
N LEU A 68 11.74 3.71 -13.15
CA LEU A 68 11.04 4.65 -14.04
C LEU A 68 10.35 5.74 -13.20
N GLY A 69 10.33 6.97 -13.71
CA GLY A 69 9.72 8.09 -13.00
C GLY A 69 8.22 7.84 -12.72
N LYS A 70 7.77 8.16 -11.49
CA LYS A 70 6.38 7.95 -11.06
C LYS A 70 5.37 8.54 -12.05
N THR A 71 5.55 9.81 -12.42
CA THR A 71 4.66 10.52 -13.37
C THR A 71 4.56 9.79 -14.70
N TYR A 72 5.70 9.33 -15.23
CA TYR A 72 5.74 8.58 -16.47
C TYR A 72 4.92 7.28 -16.36
N ILE A 73 5.09 6.50 -15.29
CA ILE A 73 4.33 5.27 -15.10
C ILE A 73 2.82 5.57 -15.01
N VAL A 74 2.41 6.59 -14.25
CA VAL A 74 0.99 7.00 -14.15
C VAL A 74 0.43 7.35 -15.53
N GLU A 75 1.15 8.17 -16.30
CA GLU A 75 0.74 8.56 -17.66
C GLU A 75 0.59 7.34 -18.57
N GLN A 76 1.56 6.41 -18.54
CA GLN A 76 1.51 5.21 -19.38
C GLN A 76 0.36 4.28 -19.00
N LEU A 77 0.16 4.00 -17.71
CA LEU A 77 -0.93 3.14 -17.24
C LEU A 77 -2.30 3.76 -17.54
N THR A 78 -2.43 5.09 -17.37
CA THR A 78 -3.66 5.82 -17.70
C THR A 78 -3.91 5.81 -19.21
N ALA A 79 -2.88 6.03 -20.03
CA ALA A 79 -3.02 5.99 -21.49
C ALA A 79 -3.41 4.59 -22.00
N PHE A 80 -2.93 3.52 -21.37
CA PHE A 80 -3.41 2.18 -21.65
C PHE A 80 -4.86 1.99 -21.23
N ARG A 81 -5.24 2.41 -20.02
CA ARG A 81 -6.62 2.27 -19.53
C ARG A 81 -7.62 2.97 -20.44
N ASP A 82 -7.28 4.18 -20.87
CA ASP A 82 -8.10 5.04 -21.71
C ASP A 82 -8.07 4.67 -23.20
N GLY A 83 -7.25 3.69 -23.60
CA GLY A 83 -7.11 3.28 -25.00
C GLY A 83 -6.30 4.25 -25.87
N LYS A 84 -5.63 5.24 -25.28
CA LYS A 84 -4.82 6.26 -25.98
C LYS A 84 -3.46 5.74 -26.43
N ARG A 85 -2.93 4.73 -25.72
CA ARG A 85 -1.67 4.05 -26.07
C ARG A 85 -1.96 2.63 -26.55
N PRO A 86 -1.49 2.21 -27.74
CA PRO A 86 -1.66 0.84 -28.21
C PRO A 86 -1.02 -0.18 -27.26
N ALA A 87 -1.74 -1.26 -26.96
CA ALA A 87 -1.24 -2.39 -26.19
C ALA A 87 -1.84 -3.71 -26.64
N THR A 88 -1.12 -4.80 -26.36
CA THR A 88 -1.63 -6.16 -26.50
C THR A 88 -2.58 -6.49 -25.33
N VAL A 89 -2.04 -6.53 -24.10
CA VAL A 89 -2.78 -6.96 -22.90
C VAL A 89 -3.03 -5.83 -21.89
N MET A 90 -2.20 -4.78 -21.91
CA MET A 90 -2.23 -3.74 -20.87
C MET A 90 -3.56 -2.97 -20.79
N HIS A 91 -4.32 -2.87 -21.88
CA HIS A 91 -5.68 -2.33 -21.84
C HIS A 91 -6.59 -3.08 -20.86
N GLN A 92 -6.52 -4.41 -20.86
CA GLN A 92 -7.37 -5.23 -20.00
C GLN A 92 -6.91 -5.19 -18.55
N LEU A 93 -5.58 -5.19 -18.33
CA LEU A 93 -5.02 -5.12 -16.98
C LEU A 93 -5.34 -3.78 -16.33
N THR A 94 -5.07 -2.66 -17.01
CA THR A 94 -5.21 -1.31 -16.42
C THR A 94 -6.66 -0.89 -16.18
N LYS A 95 -7.64 -1.48 -16.88
CA LYS A 95 -9.07 -1.29 -16.58
C LYS A 95 -9.49 -1.79 -15.19
N GLY A 96 -8.74 -2.74 -14.62
CA GLY A 96 -8.99 -3.25 -13.27
C GLY A 96 -8.45 -2.34 -12.15
N TYR A 97 -7.74 -1.26 -12.47
CA TYR A 97 -7.08 -0.40 -11.50
C TYR A 97 -7.79 0.95 -11.38
N THR A 98 -8.03 1.35 -10.13
CA THR A 98 -8.45 2.73 -9.81
C THR A 98 -7.28 3.71 -9.97
N ASP A 99 -7.58 5.01 -10.03
CA ASP A 99 -6.54 6.06 -10.08
C ASP A 99 -5.59 5.97 -8.88
N ALA A 100 -6.13 5.72 -7.68
CA ALA A 100 -5.33 5.56 -6.47
C ALA A 100 -4.40 4.35 -6.56
N GLN A 101 -4.85 3.24 -7.15
CA GLN A 101 -4.02 2.06 -7.34
C GLN A 101 -2.94 2.28 -8.40
N ILE A 102 -3.26 2.98 -9.50
CA ILE A 102 -2.28 3.38 -10.52
C ILE A 102 -1.19 4.25 -9.89
N ASP A 103 -1.57 5.28 -9.11
CA ASP A 103 -0.62 6.15 -8.43
C ASP A 103 0.27 5.38 -7.44
N ALA A 104 -0.33 4.45 -6.69
CA ALA A 104 0.37 3.65 -5.70
C ALA A 104 1.40 2.70 -6.34
N VAL A 105 1.03 1.95 -7.39
CA VAL A 105 1.98 1.05 -8.07
C VAL A 105 3.05 1.82 -8.83
N ALA A 106 2.71 2.97 -9.42
CA ALA A 106 3.70 3.87 -10.02
C ALA A 106 4.72 4.37 -8.99
N GLY A 107 4.25 4.77 -7.80
CA GLY A 107 5.11 5.15 -6.69
C GLY A 107 6.01 4.01 -6.22
N TYR A 108 5.47 2.79 -6.15
CA TYR A 108 6.22 1.60 -5.78
C TYR A 108 7.42 1.36 -6.71
N PHE A 109 7.19 1.28 -8.02
CA PHE A 109 8.27 0.99 -8.98
C PHE A 109 9.27 2.15 -9.12
N ALA A 110 8.80 3.40 -9.02
CA ALA A 110 9.67 4.57 -9.07
C ALA A 110 10.64 4.67 -7.87
N ALA A 111 10.27 4.11 -6.72
CA ALA A 111 11.11 4.07 -5.54
C ALA A 111 12.22 3.00 -5.62
N LEU A 112 12.17 2.11 -6.60
CA LEU A 112 13.18 1.07 -6.78
C LEU A 112 14.40 1.64 -7.52
N PRO A 113 15.62 1.13 -7.23
CA PRO A 113 16.80 1.50 -8.00
C PRO A 113 16.65 1.10 -9.47
N THR A 114 17.05 1.99 -10.38
CA THR A 114 17.23 1.68 -11.80
C THR A 114 18.19 0.49 -11.96
N GLN A 115 17.92 -0.38 -12.93
CA GLN A 115 18.86 -1.44 -13.32
C GLN A 115 20.02 -0.88 -14.14
#